data_AF-A0AAE4B087-F1
#
_entry.id   AF-A0AAE4B087-F1
#
_cell.length_a   1.000
_cell.length_b   1.000
_cell.length_c   1.000
_cell.angle_alpha   90.00
_cell.angle_beta   90.00
_cell.angle_gamma   90.00
#
_symmetry.space_group_name_H-M   'P 1'
#
loop_
_entity.id
_entity.type
_entity.pdbx_description
1 polymer ?
#
loop_
_entity_poly.entity_id
_entity_poly.type
_entity_poly.pdbx_seq_one_letter_code
_entity_poly.pdbx_strand_id
1 'polypeptide(L)'
;MLRLPLPEGYHLPGSTRYLGLGRSDPSARFVDGVFWFAAHTPDGPGSLSLTRDGAALTARAYGAGAGWLLTHAGAIAGLDDDVTGFPAVAAGHPVVAELARVHRGVRLPATGLVFPRLVRAILEQKVTGKEAFRGWSGLVRRYGTPAPGPCPDLWVPPAADVVAGLAYWALHPLGVEQRRAQTVLRAATLAATLSRCTDSATLTRRLLDIPGVGPWTAAETVRTVCGDADAVSVGDFHIPNTVAWGLAGEARGDDARMLALLAPFAGHRGRVCVLLEAAGIAAPRFGPRMPIRSFARF
;
A
#
# COMPACT_ATOMS: atom_id res chain seq x y z
N MET A 1 -3.20 -13.42 21.11
CA MET A 1 -1.92 -13.76 20.48
C MET A 1 -2.17 -14.91 19.52
N LEU A 2 -1.55 -14.89 18.34
CA LEU A 2 -1.64 -15.93 17.32
C LEU A 2 -0.23 -16.25 16.82
N ARG A 3 0.07 -17.52 16.56
CA ARG A 3 1.36 -17.97 16.01
C ARG A 3 1.09 -18.64 14.67
N LEU A 4 1.69 -18.10 13.61
CA LEU A 4 1.48 -18.53 12.23
C LEU A 4 2.76 -19.20 11.69
N PRO A 5 2.67 -20.32 10.96
CA PRO A 5 3.83 -20.89 10.30
C PRO A 5 4.33 -19.96 9.18
N LEU A 6 5.65 -19.92 8.97
CA LEU A 6 6.25 -19.14 7.88
C LEU A 6 6.72 -20.05 6.75
N PRO A 7 6.48 -19.68 5.48
CA PRO A 7 7.12 -20.34 4.36
C PRO A 7 8.64 -20.11 4.40
N GLU A 8 9.40 -21.04 3.82
CA GLU A 8 10.85 -20.93 3.76
C GLU A 8 11.27 -19.62 3.08
N GLY A 9 12.24 -18.92 3.69
CA GLY A 9 12.75 -17.67 3.15
C GLY A 9 11.83 -16.46 3.35
N TYR A 10 10.68 -16.59 4.01
CA TYR A 10 9.75 -15.46 4.25
C TYR A 10 10.46 -14.20 4.75
N HIS A 11 10.13 -13.07 4.12
CA HIS A 11 10.77 -11.78 4.35
C HIS A 11 9.74 -10.75 4.83
N LEU A 12 9.56 -10.66 6.15
CA LEU A 12 8.59 -9.76 6.78
C LEU A 12 8.76 -8.29 6.34
N PRO A 13 9.96 -7.67 6.38
CA PRO A 13 10.12 -6.26 5.99
C PRO A 13 9.77 -5.99 4.53
N GLY A 14 10.06 -6.95 3.64
CA GLY A 14 9.69 -6.82 2.23
C GLY A 14 8.19 -6.94 2.01
N SER A 15 7.53 -7.84 2.75
CA SER A 15 6.10 -8.12 2.60
C SER A 15 5.22 -7.02 3.18
N THR A 16 5.66 -6.35 4.26
CA THR A 16 4.87 -5.27 4.88
C THR A 16 5.27 -3.86 4.41
N ARG A 17 6.21 -3.73 3.47
CA ARG A 17 6.78 -2.43 3.08
C ARG A 17 5.74 -1.42 2.57
N TYR A 18 4.71 -1.90 1.88
CA TYR A 18 3.65 -1.06 1.32
C TYR A 18 2.57 -0.70 2.33
N LEU A 19 2.59 -1.27 3.54
CA LEU A 19 1.62 -0.94 4.58
C LEU A 19 1.90 0.42 5.25
N GLY A 20 3.14 0.90 5.21
CA GLY A 20 3.51 2.23 5.69
C GLY A 20 3.98 3.15 4.56
N LEU A 21 3.85 4.47 4.77
CA LEU A 21 4.42 5.50 3.92
C LEU A 21 5.78 5.94 4.49
N GLY A 22 6.80 5.12 4.24
CA GLY A 22 8.16 5.34 4.76
C GLY A 22 8.35 4.91 6.21
N ARG A 23 9.57 5.07 6.72
CA ARG A 23 10.00 4.52 8.03
C ARG A 23 9.31 5.15 9.25
N SER A 24 8.82 6.38 9.09
CA SER A 24 8.23 7.18 10.18
C SER A 24 6.71 7.28 10.09
N ASP A 25 6.06 6.41 9.31
CA ASP A 25 4.61 6.36 9.22
C ASP A 25 4.00 6.16 10.62
N PRO A 26 3.01 6.98 11.02
CA PRO A 26 2.46 6.94 12.37
C PRO A 26 1.56 5.72 12.61
N SER A 27 1.15 5.00 11.57
CA SER A 27 0.21 3.89 11.62
C SER A 27 0.82 2.54 11.22
N ALA A 28 1.97 2.51 10.55
CA ALA A 28 2.60 1.27 10.13
C ALA A 28 4.14 1.40 10.04
N ARG A 29 4.88 0.81 10.97
CA ARG A 29 6.35 0.97 11.04
C ARG A 29 7.04 -0.16 11.78
N PHE A 30 8.35 -0.29 11.57
CA PHE A 30 9.19 -1.13 12.40
C PHE A 30 9.69 -0.34 13.61
N VAL A 31 9.60 -0.93 14.80
CA VAL A 31 10.20 -0.45 16.06
C VAL A 31 10.89 -1.64 16.71
N ASP A 32 12.20 -1.55 16.95
CA ASP A 32 13.01 -2.59 17.59
C ASP A 32 12.82 -4.00 16.97
N GLY A 33 12.79 -4.06 15.64
CA GLY A 33 12.61 -5.32 14.88
C GLY A 33 11.18 -5.87 14.86
N VAL A 34 10.23 -5.21 15.53
CA VAL A 34 8.80 -5.55 15.50
C VAL A 34 8.08 -4.67 14.48
N PHE A 35 7.33 -5.29 13.56
CA PHE A 35 6.46 -4.54 12.69
C PHE A 35 5.15 -4.22 13.42
N TRP A 36 4.80 -2.95 13.48
CA TRP A 36 3.57 -2.44 14.05
C TRP A 36 2.64 -1.93 12.95
N PHE A 37 1.36 -2.24 13.07
CA PHE A 37 0.29 -1.78 12.19
C PHE A 37 -0.92 -1.39 13.03
N ALA A 38 -1.48 -0.19 12.82
CA ALA A 38 -2.64 0.32 13.52
C ALA A 38 -3.71 0.76 12.52
N ALA A 39 -4.96 0.44 12.84
CA ALA A 39 -6.08 0.67 11.96
C ALA A 39 -7.38 0.86 12.74
N HIS A 40 -8.31 1.60 12.12
CA HIS A 40 -9.71 1.53 12.50
C HIS A 40 -10.32 0.33 11.77
N THR A 41 -10.60 -0.73 12.52
CA THR A 41 -11.20 -1.97 12.00
C THR A 41 -12.74 -1.88 12.05
N PRO A 42 -13.48 -2.84 11.46
CA PRO A 42 -14.92 -2.95 11.66
C PRO A 42 -15.33 -3.06 13.15
N ASP A 43 -14.47 -3.67 13.98
CA ASP A 43 -14.70 -3.86 15.42
C ASP A 43 -14.14 -2.70 16.26
N GLY A 44 -13.73 -1.60 15.62
CA GLY A 44 -13.16 -0.42 16.26
C GLY A 44 -11.63 -0.29 16.15
N PRO A 45 -11.02 0.67 16.88
CA PRO A 45 -9.59 0.93 16.80
C PRO A 45 -8.77 -0.24 17.35
N GLY A 46 -7.69 -0.59 16.66
CA GLY A 46 -6.77 -1.64 17.08
C GLY A 46 -5.35 -1.46 16.56
N SER A 47 -4.42 -2.17 17.19
CA SER A 47 -3.05 -2.31 16.70
C SER A 47 -2.64 -3.78 16.66
N LEU A 48 -1.69 -4.09 15.78
CA LEU A 48 -1.13 -5.41 15.52
C LEU A 48 0.40 -5.29 15.54
N SER A 49 1.05 -6.15 16.32
CA SER A 49 2.49 -6.39 16.26
C SER A 49 2.77 -7.72 15.57
N LEU A 50 3.68 -7.73 14.60
CA LEU A 50 4.19 -8.92 13.93
C LEU A 50 5.69 -9.07 14.22
N THR A 51 6.07 -10.21 14.77
CA THR A 51 7.46 -10.53 15.10
C THR A 51 7.80 -11.91 14.57
N ARG A 52 8.90 -12.02 13.82
CA ARG A 52 9.42 -13.32 13.40
C ARG A 52 10.15 -13.97 14.58
N ASP A 53 9.79 -15.21 14.88
CA ASP A 53 10.43 -16.09 15.86
C ASP A 53 10.79 -17.40 15.16
N GLY A 54 12.03 -17.48 14.64
CA GLY A 54 12.50 -18.60 13.83
C GLY A 54 11.64 -18.82 12.57
N ALA A 55 10.95 -19.97 12.55
CA ALA A 55 10.05 -20.40 11.47
C ALA A 55 8.57 -20.01 11.70
N ALA A 56 8.29 -19.19 12.72
CA ALA A 56 6.94 -18.72 13.01
C ALA A 56 6.86 -17.19 13.01
N LEU A 57 5.66 -16.67 12.72
CA LEU A 57 5.29 -15.29 12.92
C LEU A 57 4.37 -15.20 14.14
N THR A 58 4.78 -14.44 15.15
CA THR A 58 3.93 -14.15 16.30
C THR A 58 3.19 -12.85 16.06
N ALA A 59 1.85 -12.93 16.06
CA ALA A 59 0.93 -11.82 16.00
C ALA A 59 0.33 -11.54 17.39
N ARG A 60 0.38 -10.28 17.82
CA ARG A 60 -0.35 -9.80 19.01
C ARG A 60 -1.14 -8.57 18.60
N ALA A 61 -2.37 -8.46 19.08
CA ALA A 61 -3.22 -7.32 18.79
C ALA A 61 -3.85 -6.75 20.06
N TYR A 62 -4.21 -5.48 20.02
CA TYR A 62 -4.66 -4.70 21.18
C TYR A 62 -5.85 -3.82 20.81
N GLY A 63 -6.68 -3.49 21.80
CA GLY A 63 -7.87 -2.65 21.65
C GLY A 63 -9.10 -3.39 21.17
N ALA A 64 -10.16 -2.63 20.84
CA ALA A 64 -11.45 -3.17 20.41
C ALA A 64 -11.31 -3.97 19.09
N GLY A 65 -10.47 -3.52 18.17
CA GLY A 65 -10.18 -4.21 16.91
C GLY A 65 -9.22 -5.40 17.00
N ALA A 66 -8.82 -5.85 18.19
CA ALA A 66 -7.80 -6.89 18.36
C ALA A 66 -8.22 -8.24 17.77
N GLY A 67 -9.48 -8.64 17.97
CA GLY A 67 -10.02 -9.90 17.43
C GLY A 67 -9.95 -9.92 15.91
N TRP A 68 -10.48 -8.86 15.28
CA TRP A 68 -10.42 -8.68 13.83
C TRP A 68 -8.98 -8.73 13.30
N LEU A 69 -8.05 -7.99 13.92
CA LEU A 69 -6.65 -7.95 13.48
C LEU A 69 -5.94 -9.30 13.60
N LEU A 70 -6.25 -10.09 14.63
CA LEU A 70 -5.68 -11.43 14.78
C LEU A 70 -6.22 -12.38 13.71
N THR A 71 -7.53 -12.34 13.43
CA THR A 71 -8.14 -13.13 12.36
C THR A 71 -7.52 -12.82 10.99
N HIS A 72 -7.17 -11.57 10.72
CA HIS A 72 -6.59 -11.13 9.45
C HIS A 72 -5.05 -11.04 9.45
N ALA A 73 -4.38 -11.49 10.52
CA ALA A 73 -2.94 -11.30 10.67
C ALA A 73 -2.12 -12.01 9.58
N GLY A 74 -2.57 -13.18 9.10
CA GLY A 74 -1.96 -13.91 7.98
C GLY A 74 -2.00 -13.10 6.69
N ALA A 75 -3.21 -12.68 6.27
CA ALA A 75 -3.42 -11.81 5.11
C ALA A 75 -2.62 -10.49 5.19
N ILE A 76 -2.64 -9.80 6.34
CA ILE A 76 -1.88 -8.55 6.55
C ILE A 76 -0.37 -8.78 6.44
N ALA A 77 0.13 -9.94 6.88
CA ALA A 77 1.52 -10.35 6.73
C ALA A 77 1.87 -10.86 5.31
N GLY A 78 0.87 -11.01 4.43
CA GLY A 78 1.01 -11.59 3.10
C GLY A 78 1.14 -13.12 3.10
N LEU A 79 0.80 -13.81 4.18
CA LEU A 79 0.90 -15.28 4.23
C LEU A 79 -0.16 -15.98 3.35
N ASP A 80 -1.20 -15.26 2.97
CA ASP A 80 -2.28 -15.75 2.10
C ASP A 80 -1.99 -15.47 0.61
N ASP A 81 -0.86 -14.85 0.30
CA ASP A 81 -0.41 -14.56 -1.07
C ASP A 81 0.05 -15.83 -1.78
N ASP A 82 -0.79 -16.34 -2.69
CA ASP A 82 -0.48 -17.51 -3.50
C ASP A 82 0.53 -17.15 -4.61
N VAL A 83 1.69 -17.79 -4.53
CA VAL A 83 2.77 -17.66 -5.51
C VAL A 83 2.92 -18.91 -6.38
N THR A 84 2.02 -19.88 -6.23
CA THR A 84 1.99 -21.09 -7.05
C THR A 84 1.90 -20.71 -8.52
N GLY A 85 2.74 -21.30 -9.36
CA GLY A 85 2.81 -21.01 -10.79
C GLY A 85 3.62 -19.77 -11.17
N PHE A 86 3.84 -18.80 -10.27
CA PHE A 86 4.65 -17.62 -10.59
C PHE A 86 6.08 -17.97 -11.03
N PRO A 87 6.81 -18.94 -10.43
CA PRO A 87 8.15 -19.31 -10.93
C PRO A 87 8.18 -19.75 -12.39
N ALA A 88 7.14 -20.45 -12.86
CA ALA A 88 7.05 -20.90 -14.26
C ALA A 88 6.82 -19.71 -15.21
N VAL A 89 5.96 -18.77 -14.81
CA VAL A 89 5.71 -17.53 -15.55
C VAL A 89 6.96 -16.63 -15.56
N ALA A 90 7.63 -16.50 -14.42
CA ALA A 90 8.87 -15.74 -14.26
C ALA A 90 10.03 -16.28 -15.12
N ALA A 91 10.08 -17.59 -15.34
CA ALA A 91 11.08 -18.23 -16.21
C ALA A 91 11.06 -17.73 -17.66
N GLY A 92 9.95 -17.11 -18.10
CA GLY A 92 9.84 -16.48 -19.42
C GLY A 92 10.74 -15.26 -19.63
N HIS A 93 11.40 -14.73 -18.57
CA HIS A 93 12.34 -13.62 -18.70
C HIS A 93 13.49 -13.71 -17.68
N PRO A 94 14.78 -13.71 -18.11
CA PRO A 94 15.92 -13.91 -17.22
C PRO A 94 15.96 -13.00 -15.99
N VAL A 95 15.68 -11.71 -16.15
CA VAL A 95 15.62 -10.76 -15.01
C VAL A 95 14.51 -11.14 -14.04
N VAL A 96 13.32 -11.49 -14.52
CA VAL A 96 12.19 -11.80 -13.63
C VAL A 96 12.41 -13.13 -12.93
N ALA A 97 12.98 -14.12 -13.61
CA ALA A 97 13.37 -15.40 -13.02
C ALA A 97 14.36 -15.22 -11.85
N GLU A 98 15.39 -14.39 -12.04
CA GLU A 98 16.38 -14.10 -10.99
C GLU A 98 15.73 -13.35 -9.82
N LEU A 99 14.91 -12.34 -10.10
CA LEU A 99 14.21 -11.60 -9.06
C LEU A 99 13.25 -12.48 -8.26
N ALA A 100 12.50 -13.36 -8.92
CA ALA A 100 11.62 -14.33 -8.27
C ALA A 100 12.39 -15.26 -7.33
N ARG A 101 13.61 -15.66 -7.69
CA ARG A 101 14.50 -16.50 -6.86
C ARG A 101 15.07 -15.73 -5.67
N VAL A 102 15.62 -14.54 -5.90
CA VAL A 102 16.27 -13.69 -4.88
C VAL A 102 15.25 -13.19 -3.85
N HIS A 103 14.08 -12.76 -4.31
CA HIS A 103 13.02 -12.21 -3.47
C HIS A 103 11.88 -13.19 -3.22
N ARG A 104 12.12 -14.51 -3.29
CA ARG A 104 11.10 -15.57 -3.11
C ARG A 104 10.29 -15.48 -1.81
N GLY A 105 10.87 -14.83 -0.80
CA GLY A 105 10.25 -14.60 0.50
C GLY A 105 9.37 -13.37 0.62
N VAL A 106 9.37 -12.49 -0.39
CA VAL A 106 8.48 -11.32 -0.43
C VAL A 106 7.08 -11.78 -0.82
N ARG A 107 6.11 -11.39 -0.02
CA ARG A 107 4.69 -11.66 -0.22
C ARG A 107 3.89 -10.37 -0.29
N LEU A 108 2.76 -10.39 -0.96
CA LEU A 108 1.86 -9.23 -1.06
C LEU A 108 0.84 -9.23 0.08
N PRO A 109 0.71 -8.14 0.85
CA PRO A 109 -0.24 -8.08 1.95
C PRO A 109 -1.66 -7.82 1.44
N ALA A 110 -2.65 -8.44 2.07
CA ALA A 110 -4.06 -8.19 1.85
C ALA A 110 -4.70 -7.71 3.16
N THR A 111 -4.89 -6.40 3.29
CA THR A 111 -5.38 -5.80 4.53
C THR A 111 -6.89 -5.86 4.70
N GLY A 112 -7.68 -5.96 3.64
CA GLY A 112 -9.14 -5.81 3.68
C GLY A 112 -9.65 -4.41 4.08
N LEU A 113 -8.78 -3.48 4.46
CA LEU A 113 -9.14 -2.17 5.00
C LEU A 113 -9.11 -1.11 3.90
N VAL A 114 -10.19 -1.01 3.12
CA VAL A 114 -10.26 -0.14 1.93
C VAL A 114 -9.98 1.33 2.24
N PHE A 115 -10.72 1.91 3.18
CA PHE A 115 -10.72 3.36 3.41
C PHE A 115 -9.33 3.96 3.71
N PRO A 116 -8.55 3.50 4.71
CA PRO A 116 -7.25 4.08 4.98
C PRO A 116 -6.26 3.90 3.82
N ARG A 117 -6.36 2.81 3.05
CA ARG A 117 -5.49 2.58 1.88
C ARG A 117 -5.85 3.52 0.72
N LEU A 118 -7.14 3.70 0.46
CA LEU A 118 -7.64 4.62 -0.56
C LEU A 118 -7.27 6.08 -0.23
N VAL A 119 -7.45 6.51 1.02
CA VAL A 119 -7.06 7.87 1.44
C VAL A 119 -5.58 8.11 1.22
N ARG A 120 -4.73 7.17 1.62
CA ARG A 120 -3.29 7.26 1.36
C ARG A 120 -2.99 7.38 -0.14
N ALA A 121 -3.57 6.52 -0.96
CA ALA A 121 -3.37 6.56 -2.42
C ALA A 121 -3.82 7.92 -3.02
N ILE A 122 -4.93 8.49 -2.55
CA ILE A 122 -5.37 9.83 -2.98
C ILE A 122 -4.34 10.90 -2.59
N LEU A 123 -3.79 10.84 -1.38
CA LEU A 123 -2.79 11.81 -0.89
C LEU A 123 -1.46 11.75 -1.63
N GLU A 124 -1.14 10.62 -2.28
CA GLU A 124 0.06 10.42 -3.09
C GLU A 124 -0.08 10.95 -4.54
N GLN A 125 -1.29 11.29 -4.98
CA GLN A 125 -1.54 11.73 -6.36
C GLN A 125 -0.77 13.01 -6.74
N LYS A 126 0.12 12.88 -7.73
CA LYS A 126 0.84 13.99 -8.40
C LYS A 126 1.63 14.88 -7.43
N VAL A 127 2.12 14.31 -6.33
CA VAL A 127 2.96 15.01 -5.34
C VAL A 127 4.22 14.21 -5.04
N THR A 128 5.19 14.84 -4.39
CA THR A 128 6.35 14.12 -3.88
C THR A 128 5.97 13.22 -2.71
N GLY A 129 6.73 12.16 -2.47
CA GLY A 129 6.54 11.30 -1.28
C GLY A 129 6.62 12.06 0.05
N LYS A 130 7.35 13.19 0.11
CA LYS A 130 7.39 14.06 1.30
C LYS A 130 6.07 14.79 1.54
N GLU A 131 5.45 15.31 0.48
CA GLU A 131 4.13 15.96 0.56
C GLU A 131 3.05 14.94 0.92
N ALA A 132 3.06 13.76 0.30
CA ALA A 132 2.16 12.67 0.62
C ALA A 132 2.31 12.24 2.09
N PHE A 133 3.55 12.05 2.56
CA PHE A 133 3.84 11.73 3.96
C PHE A 133 3.33 12.81 4.91
N ARG A 134 3.55 14.09 4.60
CA ARG A 134 3.03 15.20 5.40
C ARG A 134 1.50 15.19 5.47
N GLY A 135 0.83 15.00 4.34
CA GLY A 135 -0.64 14.93 4.28
C GLY A 135 -1.18 13.76 5.09
N TRP A 136 -0.61 12.56 4.90
CA TRP A 136 -1.02 11.35 5.62
C TRP A 136 -0.74 11.44 7.12
N SER A 137 0.50 11.75 7.50
CA SER A 137 0.87 11.85 8.91
C SER A 137 0.14 12.96 9.64
N GLY A 138 -0.11 14.10 8.97
CA GLY A 138 -0.93 15.19 9.49
C GLY A 138 -2.38 14.78 9.70
N LEU A 139 -2.98 14.04 8.77
CA LEU A 139 -4.35 13.53 8.89
C LEU A 139 -4.47 12.57 10.08
N VAL A 140 -3.56 11.60 10.16
CA VAL A 140 -3.55 10.58 11.23
C VAL A 140 -3.32 11.21 12.60
N ARG A 141 -2.37 12.14 12.75
CA ARG A 141 -2.08 12.76 14.05
C ARG A 141 -3.15 13.76 14.49
N ARG A 142 -3.83 14.42 13.54
CA ARG A 142 -4.85 15.44 13.85
C ARG A 142 -6.23 14.86 14.12
N TYR A 143 -6.61 13.83 13.37
CA TYR A 143 -7.98 13.29 13.40
C TYR A 143 -8.04 11.81 13.80
N GLY A 144 -6.90 11.12 13.87
CA GLY A 144 -6.81 9.76 14.42
C GLY A 144 -6.74 9.75 15.94
N THR A 145 -6.51 8.56 16.49
CA THR A 145 -6.39 8.35 17.94
C THR A 145 -5.11 7.60 18.28
N PRO A 146 -4.58 7.71 19.51
CA PRO A 146 -3.48 6.87 19.96
C PRO A 146 -3.82 5.40 19.80
N ALA A 147 -2.90 4.63 19.23
CA ALA A 147 -3.13 3.21 19.04
C ALA A 147 -3.07 2.47 20.39
N PRO A 148 -3.99 1.52 20.64
CA PRO A 148 -3.93 0.70 21.84
C PRO A 148 -2.69 -0.19 21.82
N GLY A 149 -2.18 -0.57 23.00
CA GLY A 149 -1.02 -1.47 23.12
C GLY A 149 0.29 -0.75 23.47
N PRO A 150 1.41 -1.47 23.51
CA PRO A 150 2.64 -0.98 24.15
C PRO A 150 3.55 -0.14 23.22
N CYS A 151 3.25 -0.02 21.93
CA CYS A 151 4.08 0.74 21.00
C CYS A 151 3.86 2.25 21.18
N PRO A 152 4.87 3.01 21.66
CA PRO A 152 4.72 4.45 21.82
C PRO A 152 4.57 5.13 20.45
N ASP A 153 3.93 6.29 20.41
CA ASP A 153 3.76 7.13 19.21
C ASP A 153 3.19 6.41 17.98
N LEU A 154 2.42 5.34 18.18
CA LEU A 154 1.62 4.66 17.17
C LEU A 154 0.20 5.22 17.20
N TRP A 155 -0.40 5.43 16.02
CA TRP A 155 -1.70 6.07 15.86
C TRP A 155 -2.60 5.24 14.96
N VAL A 156 -3.86 5.12 15.36
CA VAL A 156 -4.93 4.62 14.52
C VAL A 156 -5.39 5.75 13.59
N PRO A 157 -5.36 5.55 12.26
CA PRO A 157 -5.95 6.52 11.31
C PRO A 157 -7.42 6.82 11.62
N PRO A 158 -7.93 8.03 11.28
CA PRO A 158 -9.32 8.38 11.56
C PRO A 158 -10.30 7.42 10.91
N ALA A 159 -11.42 7.22 11.60
CA ALA A 159 -12.59 6.54 11.04
C ALA A 159 -13.17 7.32 9.85
N ALA A 160 -13.90 6.63 8.98
CA ALA A 160 -14.44 7.25 7.77
C ALA A 160 -15.50 8.31 8.08
N ASP A 161 -16.33 8.13 9.10
CA ASP A 161 -17.33 9.10 9.55
C ASP A 161 -16.68 10.39 10.07
N VAL A 162 -15.57 10.29 10.82
CA VAL A 162 -14.78 11.43 11.26
C VAL A 162 -14.31 12.25 10.05
N VAL A 163 -13.75 11.59 9.03
CA VAL A 163 -13.27 12.28 7.82
C VAL A 163 -14.44 12.84 7.02
N ALA A 164 -15.55 12.11 6.87
CA ALA A 164 -16.73 12.55 6.12
C ALA A 164 -17.39 13.80 6.75
N GLY A 165 -17.27 13.98 8.07
CA GLY A 165 -17.75 15.16 8.79
C GLY A 165 -16.87 16.42 8.65
N LEU A 166 -15.70 16.32 8.03
CA LEU A 166 -14.80 17.46 7.85
C LEU A 166 -15.24 18.36 6.69
N ALA A 167 -15.03 19.66 6.84
CA ALA A 167 -14.98 20.55 5.69
C ALA A 167 -13.68 20.32 4.90
N TYR A 168 -13.72 20.43 3.56
CA TYR A 168 -12.55 20.12 2.72
C TYR A 168 -11.30 20.95 3.09
N TRP A 169 -11.51 22.22 3.48
CA TRP A 169 -10.43 23.14 3.86
C TRP A 169 -9.72 22.70 5.16
N ALA A 170 -10.31 21.82 5.96
CA ALA A 170 -9.68 21.25 7.15
C ALA A 170 -8.43 20.41 6.83
N LEU A 171 -8.26 20.03 5.55
CA LEU A 171 -7.09 19.33 5.03
C LEU A 171 -6.02 20.27 4.43
N HIS A 172 -6.33 21.55 4.19
CA HIS A 172 -5.35 22.51 3.65
C HIS A 172 -4.14 22.75 4.56
N PRO A 173 -4.28 22.89 5.90
CA PRO A 173 -3.12 23.00 6.79
C PRO A 173 -2.17 21.80 6.72
N LEU A 174 -2.69 20.64 6.27
CA LEU A 174 -1.94 19.40 6.09
C LEU A 174 -1.21 19.35 4.72
N GLY A 175 -1.37 20.36 3.87
CA GLY A 175 -0.79 20.43 2.53
C GLY A 175 -1.62 19.75 1.44
N VAL A 176 -2.90 19.45 1.72
CA VAL A 176 -3.81 18.82 0.76
C VAL A 176 -4.62 19.91 0.07
N GLU A 177 -4.50 20.01 -1.25
CA GLU A 177 -5.27 20.97 -2.03
C GLU A 177 -6.74 20.54 -2.17
N GLN A 178 -7.60 21.48 -2.55
CA GLN A 178 -9.06 21.35 -2.60
C GLN A 178 -9.58 20.09 -3.32
N ARG A 179 -9.11 19.78 -4.54
CA ARG A 179 -9.60 18.64 -5.34
C ARG A 179 -9.32 17.32 -4.64
N ARG A 180 -8.08 17.07 -4.19
CA ARG A 180 -7.72 15.89 -3.39
C ARG A 180 -8.49 15.85 -2.07
N ALA A 181 -8.62 16.98 -1.39
CA ALA A 181 -9.40 17.06 -0.15
C ALA A 181 -10.85 16.60 -0.38
N GLN A 182 -11.50 17.11 -1.42
CA GLN A 182 -12.85 16.67 -1.80
C GLN A 182 -12.90 15.19 -2.20
N THR A 183 -11.89 14.66 -2.88
CA THR A 183 -11.82 13.22 -3.19
C THR A 183 -11.71 12.36 -1.93
N VAL A 184 -10.92 12.79 -0.93
CA VAL A 184 -10.82 12.12 0.38
C VAL A 184 -12.18 12.12 1.08
N LEU A 185 -12.90 13.25 1.09
CA LEU A 185 -14.24 13.31 1.70
C LEU A 185 -15.24 12.39 0.98
N ARG A 186 -15.25 12.38 -0.37
CA ARG A 186 -16.11 11.44 -1.14
C ARG A 186 -15.79 9.99 -0.82
N ALA A 187 -14.50 9.64 -0.76
CA ALA A 187 -14.07 8.30 -0.38
C ALA A 187 -14.53 7.92 1.03
N ALA A 188 -14.53 8.88 1.97
CA ALA A 188 -15.02 8.68 3.33
C ALA A 188 -16.51 8.39 3.38
N THR A 189 -17.33 9.16 2.64
CA THR A 189 -18.78 8.90 2.52
C THR A 189 -19.09 7.53 1.92
N LEU A 190 -18.25 7.04 1.00
CA LEU A 190 -18.45 5.75 0.32
C LEU A 190 -17.81 4.55 1.05
N ALA A 191 -17.10 4.77 2.17
CA ALA A 191 -16.27 3.75 2.82
C ALA A 191 -17.03 2.46 3.14
N ALA A 192 -18.23 2.56 3.73
CA ALA A 192 -19.05 1.41 4.08
C ALA A 192 -19.54 0.61 2.85
N THR A 193 -19.72 1.29 1.71
CA THR A 193 -20.09 0.62 0.45
C THR A 193 -18.89 -0.07 -0.18
N LEU A 194 -17.74 0.58 -0.18
CA LEU A 194 -16.51 0.02 -0.72
C LEU A 194 -16.04 -1.20 0.09
N SER A 195 -16.20 -1.20 1.41
CA SER A 195 -15.81 -2.32 2.28
C SER A 195 -16.62 -3.60 2.06
N ARG A 196 -17.74 -3.54 1.33
CA ARG A 196 -18.53 -4.73 0.95
C ARG A 196 -18.04 -5.39 -0.34
N CYS A 197 -17.06 -4.80 -1.04
CA CYS A 197 -16.49 -5.42 -2.22
C CYS A 197 -15.63 -6.63 -1.81
N THR A 198 -15.91 -7.79 -2.40
CA THR A 198 -15.28 -9.07 -2.03
C THR A 198 -14.05 -9.41 -2.86
N ASP A 199 -13.83 -8.72 -3.97
CA ASP A 199 -12.76 -9.01 -4.91
C ASP A 199 -12.17 -7.73 -5.54
N SER A 200 -10.95 -7.86 -6.08
CA SER A 200 -10.21 -6.74 -6.67
C SER A 200 -10.91 -6.12 -7.89
N ALA A 201 -11.55 -6.93 -8.73
CA ALA A 201 -12.20 -6.44 -9.95
C ALA A 201 -13.43 -5.58 -9.63
N THR A 202 -14.27 -6.05 -8.70
CA THR A 202 -15.43 -5.32 -8.19
C THR A 202 -15.00 -4.04 -7.47
N LEU A 203 -13.98 -4.13 -6.60
CA LEU A 203 -13.46 -2.95 -5.90
C LEU A 203 -12.88 -1.92 -6.89
N THR A 204 -12.05 -2.35 -7.85
CA THR A 204 -11.47 -1.47 -8.88
C THR A 204 -12.55 -0.70 -9.63
N ARG A 205 -13.60 -1.39 -10.09
CA ARG A 205 -14.71 -0.77 -10.82
C ARG A 205 -15.43 0.28 -9.97
N ARG A 206 -15.71 -0.02 -8.70
CA ARG A 206 -16.31 0.94 -7.75
C ARG A 206 -15.41 2.12 -7.43
N LEU A 207 -14.09 1.91 -7.36
CA LEU A 207 -13.11 2.97 -7.13
C LEU A 207 -13.07 3.93 -8.32
N LEU A 208 -13.11 3.42 -9.55
CA LEU A 208 -13.09 4.23 -10.78
C LEU A 208 -14.37 5.08 -10.96
N ASP A 209 -15.47 4.71 -10.33
CA ASP A 209 -16.70 5.53 -10.30
C ASP A 209 -16.57 6.79 -9.43
N ILE A 210 -15.51 6.89 -8.60
CA ILE A 210 -15.32 8.03 -7.68
C ILE A 210 -14.60 9.17 -8.42
N PRO A 211 -15.21 10.37 -8.53
CA PRO A 211 -14.53 11.52 -9.13
C PRO A 211 -13.22 11.84 -8.41
N GLY A 212 -12.12 11.86 -9.17
CA GLY A 212 -10.76 12.08 -8.65
C GLY A 212 -9.98 10.80 -8.34
N VAL A 213 -10.56 9.61 -8.55
CA VAL A 213 -9.87 8.31 -8.48
C VAL A 213 -9.71 7.76 -9.90
N GLY A 214 -8.46 7.57 -10.32
CA GLY A 214 -8.13 6.98 -11.63
C GLY A 214 -7.48 5.60 -11.51
N PRO A 215 -7.08 4.99 -12.65
CA PRO A 215 -6.48 3.65 -12.70
C PRO A 215 -5.30 3.48 -11.75
N TRP A 216 -4.41 4.48 -11.67
CA TRP A 216 -3.28 4.49 -10.73
C TRP A 216 -3.75 4.31 -9.28
N THR A 217 -4.65 5.16 -8.79
CA THR A 217 -5.14 5.11 -7.40
C THR A 217 -5.91 3.82 -7.10
N ALA A 218 -6.68 3.32 -8.07
CA ALA A 218 -7.36 2.04 -7.92
C ALA A 218 -6.37 0.88 -7.75
N ALA A 219 -5.34 0.81 -8.61
CA ALA A 219 -4.29 -0.21 -8.54
C ALA A 219 -3.50 -0.16 -7.22
N GLU A 220 -3.09 1.04 -6.78
CA GLU A 220 -2.43 1.23 -5.47
C GLU A 220 -3.29 0.71 -4.30
N THR A 221 -4.61 0.93 -4.37
CA THR A 221 -5.55 0.52 -3.35
C THR A 221 -5.72 -1.00 -3.33
N VAL A 222 -6.09 -1.62 -4.46
CA VAL A 222 -6.42 -3.06 -4.50
C VAL A 222 -5.19 -3.94 -4.27
N ARG A 223 -3.99 -3.48 -4.62
CA ARG A 223 -2.75 -4.23 -4.36
C ARG A 223 -2.49 -4.45 -2.87
N THR A 224 -2.90 -3.53 -2.00
CA THR A 224 -2.70 -3.65 -0.54
C THR A 224 -3.97 -4.04 0.23
N VAL A 225 -5.14 -3.83 -0.36
CA VAL A 225 -6.42 -4.25 0.22
C VAL A 225 -6.68 -5.71 -0.10
N CYS A 226 -6.53 -6.11 -1.36
CA CYS A 226 -6.85 -7.44 -1.87
C CYS A 226 -5.61 -8.31 -2.10
N GLY A 227 -4.39 -7.77 -1.99
CA GLY A 227 -3.18 -8.51 -2.37
C GLY A 227 -3.07 -8.75 -3.88
N ASP A 228 -3.72 -7.91 -4.71
CA ASP A 228 -3.78 -8.13 -6.16
C ASP A 228 -2.39 -8.08 -6.80
N ALA A 229 -1.87 -9.26 -7.15
CA ALA A 229 -0.57 -9.44 -7.78
C ALA A 229 -0.51 -8.97 -9.23
N ASP A 230 -1.66 -8.68 -9.86
CA ASP A 230 -1.77 -8.28 -11.26
C ASP A 230 -2.05 -6.78 -11.43
N ALA A 231 -2.39 -6.08 -10.36
CA ALA A 231 -2.69 -4.64 -10.37
C ALA A 231 -1.43 -3.79 -10.72
N VAL A 232 -1.44 -3.21 -11.91
CA VAL A 232 -0.42 -2.27 -12.42
C VAL A 232 -0.89 -0.84 -12.27
N SER A 233 -0.05 0.02 -11.67
CA SER A 233 -0.33 1.44 -11.48
C SER A 233 -0.12 2.25 -12.76
N VAL A 234 -1.02 2.07 -13.74
CA VAL A 234 -1.02 2.80 -15.02
C VAL A 234 -1.14 4.31 -14.77
N GLY A 235 -0.30 5.11 -15.43
CA GLY A 235 -0.18 6.55 -15.22
C GLY A 235 0.83 6.93 -14.13
N ASP A 236 1.59 5.97 -13.60
CA ASP A 236 2.71 6.23 -12.71
C ASP A 236 3.87 6.93 -13.46
N PHE A 237 4.54 7.85 -12.77
CA PHE A 237 5.61 8.63 -13.38
C PHE A 237 6.94 7.86 -13.55
N HIS A 238 7.17 6.82 -12.75
CA HIS A 238 8.42 6.08 -12.67
C HIS A 238 8.32 4.63 -13.11
N ILE A 239 7.21 3.95 -12.84
CA ILE A 239 7.05 2.51 -13.12
C ILE A 239 7.24 2.21 -14.62
N PRO A 240 6.69 2.97 -15.59
CA PRO A 240 6.90 2.67 -17.01
C PRO A 240 8.36 2.64 -17.43
N ASN A 241 9.15 3.65 -17.00
CA ASN A 241 10.58 3.70 -17.28
C ASN A 241 11.34 2.56 -16.56
N THR A 242 10.93 2.23 -15.33
CA THR A 242 11.55 1.16 -14.53
C THR A 242 11.34 -0.21 -15.17
N VAL A 243 10.13 -0.48 -15.66
CA VAL A 243 9.78 -1.72 -16.37
C VAL A 243 10.50 -1.79 -17.71
N ALA A 244 10.49 -0.71 -18.50
CA ALA A 244 11.20 -0.64 -19.78
C ALA A 244 12.70 -0.88 -19.62
N TRP A 245 13.30 -0.29 -18.59
CA TRP A 245 14.71 -0.50 -18.27
C TRP A 245 14.98 -1.93 -17.82
N GLY A 246 14.20 -2.44 -16.85
CA GLY A 246 14.43 -3.76 -16.27
C GLY A 246 14.16 -4.92 -17.23
N LEU A 247 13.22 -4.78 -18.16
CA LEU A 247 12.79 -5.86 -19.05
C LEU A 247 13.25 -5.70 -20.51
N ALA A 248 13.72 -4.52 -20.92
CA ALA A 248 14.15 -4.28 -22.29
C ALA A 248 15.45 -3.45 -22.41
N GLY A 249 16.04 -2.99 -21.30
CA GLY A 249 17.19 -2.09 -21.33
C GLY A 249 16.85 -0.70 -21.87
N GLU A 250 15.56 -0.37 -21.98
CA GLU A 250 15.07 0.89 -22.53
C GLU A 250 15.03 1.95 -21.43
N ALA A 251 15.80 3.04 -21.59
CA ALA A 251 15.85 4.09 -20.57
C ALA A 251 14.52 4.86 -20.42
N ARG A 252 13.62 4.76 -21.42
CA ARG A 252 12.31 5.40 -21.44
C ARG A 252 11.23 4.43 -21.88
N GLY A 253 10.10 4.46 -21.18
CA GLY A 253 8.89 3.73 -21.53
C GLY A 253 7.66 4.53 -21.14
N ASP A 254 6.59 4.37 -21.89
CA ASP A 254 5.25 4.85 -21.56
C ASP A 254 4.36 3.71 -21.04
N ASP A 255 3.12 4.02 -20.66
CA ASP A 255 2.18 3.04 -20.14
C ASP A 255 1.91 1.90 -21.14
N ALA A 256 1.86 2.20 -22.44
CA ALA A 256 1.63 1.19 -23.48
C ALA A 256 2.81 0.21 -23.55
N ARG A 257 4.04 0.71 -23.55
CA ARG A 257 5.25 -0.12 -23.55
C ARG A 257 5.37 -0.92 -22.26
N MET A 258 5.09 -0.32 -21.12
CA MET A 258 5.06 -1.00 -19.82
C MET A 258 4.08 -2.19 -19.86
N LEU A 259 2.84 -1.98 -20.31
CA LEU A 259 1.84 -3.02 -20.37
C LEU A 259 2.20 -4.12 -21.39
N ALA A 260 2.79 -3.76 -22.53
CA ALA A 260 3.28 -4.74 -23.50
C ALA A 260 4.40 -5.63 -22.92
N LEU A 261 5.35 -5.04 -22.19
CA LEU A 261 6.43 -5.78 -21.53
C LEU A 261 5.92 -6.65 -20.37
N LEU A 262 4.86 -6.22 -19.69
CA LEU A 262 4.26 -6.97 -18.60
C LEU A 262 3.27 -8.05 -19.07
N ALA A 263 2.78 -7.98 -20.32
CA ALA A 263 1.76 -8.90 -20.83
C ALA A 263 2.08 -10.40 -20.64
N PRO A 264 3.33 -10.89 -20.79
CA PRO A 264 3.67 -12.29 -20.54
C PRO A 264 3.47 -12.73 -19.07
N PHE A 265 3.39 -11.79 -18.13
CA PHE A 265 3.24 -12.06 -16.69
C PHE A 265 1.81 -11.84 -16.19
N ALA A 266 0.80 -11.99 -17.05
CA ALA A 266 -0.61 -11.88 -16.67
C ALA A 266 -0.94 -12.71 -15.41
N GLY A 267 -1.66 -12.11 -14.48
CA GLY A 267 -1.89 -12.65 -13.12
C GLY A 267 -0.83 -12.21 -12.09
N HIS A 268 0.31 -11.70 -12.54
CA HIS A 268 1.44 -11.29 -11.71
C HIS A 268 2.13 -10.00 -12.18
N ARG A 269 1.48 -9.19 -13.03
CA ARG A 269 2.09 -7.98 -13.60
C ARG A 269 2.50 -6.97 -12.52
N GLY A 270 1.64 -6.75 -11.54
CA GLY A 270 1.93 -5.93 -10.36
C GLY A 270 3.08 -6.50 -9.53
N ARG A 271 3.16 -7.83 -9.35
CA ARG A 271 4.26 -8.52 -8.65
C ARG A 271 5.59 -8.26 -9.34
N VAL A 272 5.66 -8.29 -10.67
CA VAL A 272 6.89 -7.96 -11.41
C VAL A 272 7.34 -6.54 -11.09
N CYS A 273 6.42 -5.57 -11.07
CA CYS A 273 6.74 -4.19 -10.65
C CYS A 273 7.30 -4.14 -9.22
N VAL A 274 6.68 -4.85 -8.27
CA VAL A 274 7.13 -4.93 -6.87
C VAL A 274 8.56 -5.49 -6.77
N LEU A 275 8.86 -6.53 -7.54
CA LEU A 275 10.16 -7.20 -7.56
C LEU A 275 11.26 -6.32 -8.16
N LEU A 276 10.97 -5.62 -9.27
CA LEU A 276 11.89 -4.65 -9.85
C LEU A 276 12.25 -3.56 -8.84
N GLU A 277 11.25 -3.01 -8.14
CA GLU A 277 11.47 -2.02 -7.08
C GLU A 277 12.22 -2.62 -5.88
N ALA A 278 11.95 -3.88 -5.49
CA ALA A 278 12.67 -4.58 -4.41
C ALA A 278 14.16 -4.79 -4.69
N ALA A 279 14.53 -4.97 -5.96
CA ALA A 279 15.92 -5.03 -6.39
C ALA A 279 16.56 -3.64 -6.60
N GLY A 280 15.81 -2.56 -6.42
CA GLY A 280 16.30 -1.20 -6.67
C GLY A 280 16.58 -0.92 -8.14
N ILE A 281 15.97 -1.69 -9.06
CA ILE A 281 16.09 -1.45 -10.49
C ILE A 281 15.42 -0.11 -10.79
N ALA A 282 16.15 0.79 -11.42
CA ALA A 282 15.67 2.11 -11.81
C ALA A 282 16.32 2.54 -13.12
N ALA A 283 15.54 3.17 -13.99
CA ALA A 283 16.06 3.77 -15.22
C ALA A 283 17.05 4.91 -14.92
N PRO A 284 18.04 5.16 -15.79
CA PRO A 284 18.93 6.31 -15.68
C PRO A 284 18.17 7.64 -15.57
N ARG A 285 18.69 8.56 -14.74
CA ARG A 285 18.06 9.86 -14.48
C ARG A 285 18.68 10.94 -15.36
N PHE A 286 17.85 11.68 -16.10
CA PHE A 286 18.30 12.73 -17.03
C PHE A 286 17.92 14.16 -16.59
N GLY A 287 17.41 14.35 -15.37
CA GLY A 287 16.97 15.68 -14.91
C GLY A 287 16.91 15.85 -13.38
N PRO A 288 16.83 17.10 -12.89
CA PRO A 288 16.84 17.43 -11.46
C PRO A 288 15.56 16.96 -10.75
N ARG A 289 15.60 16.86 -9.42
CA ARG A 289 14.43 16.48 -8.60
C ARG A 289 13.36 17.58 -8.67
N MET A 290 12.09 17.20 -8.75
CA MET A 290 10.99 18.17 -8.66
C MET A 290 11.02 18.93 -7.32
N PRO A 291 10.82 20.26 -7.32
CA PRO A 291 10.73 21.04 -6.09
C PRO A 291 9.46 20.67 -5.31
N ILE A 292 9.56 20.69 -3.99
CA ILE A 292 8.43 20.47 -3.07
C ILE A 292 7.51 21.69 -3.13
N ARG A 293 6.21 21.51 -3.37
CA ARG A 293 5.23 22.59 -3.34
C ARG A 293 4.62 22.70 -1.94
N SER A 294 4.21 23.90 -1.53
CA SER A 294 3.57 24.12 -0.23
C SER A 294 2.30 24.94 -0.41
N PHE A 295 1.17 24.36 0.00
CA PHE A 295 -0.15 25.01 -0.01
C PHE A 295 -0.60 25.47 1.38
N ALA A 296 0.24 25.31 2.41
CA ALA A 296 -0.11 25.53 3.82
C ALA A 296 -0.41 26.99 4.22
N ARG A 297 -0.44 27.91 3.25
CA ARG A 297 -0.68 29.35 3.44
C ARG A 297 -1.85 29.89 2.59
N PHE A 298 -2.65 29.01 1.99
CA PHE A 298 -3.82 29.38 1.17
C PHE A 298 -5.08 28.68 1.67
#